data_AF-A0A4Q3DVP8-F1
#
_entry.id   AF-A0A4Q3DVP8-F1
#
_cell.length_a   1.000
_cell.length_b   1.000
_cell.length_c   1.000
_cell.angle_alpha   90.00
_cell.angle_beta   90.00
_cell.angle_gamma   90.00
#
_symmetry.space_group_name_H-M   'P 1'
#
loop_
_entity.id
_entity.type
_entity.pdbx_description
1 polymer ?
#
loop_
_entity_poly.entity_id
_entity_poly.type
_entity_poly.pdbx_seq_one_letter_code
_entity_poly.pdbx_strand_id
1 'polypeptide(L)' 'RYKELIEKGQEITLHEIFENIADRDFQDTTRTESPLVRADDAVILDNTNLSPQQQLDFALQKVNALRDPKA' A
#
# COMPACT_ATOMS: atom_id res chain seq x y z
N ARG A 1 2.90 7.41 7.36
CA ARG A 1 3.84 8.41 6.78
C ARG A 1 4.11 9.64 7.66
N TYR A 2 3.13 10.48 8.01
CA TYR A 2 3.39 11.69 8.82
C TYR A 2 4.07 11.39 10.17
N LYS A 3 3.49 10.48 10.96
CA LYS A 3 4.07 10.04 12.24
C LYS A 3 5.51 9.54 12.11
N GLU A 4 5.79 8.73 11.07
CA GLU A 4 7.14 8.22 10.79
C GLU A 4 8.17 9.31 10.47
N LEU A 5 7.76 10.41 9.82
CA LEU A 5 8.67 11.50 9.44
C LEU A 5 8.95 12.44 10.63
N ILE A 6 7.93 12.69 11.46
CA ILE A 6 8.08 13.43 12.72
C ILE A 6 9.00 12.67 13.69
N GLU A 7 8.83 11.35 13.82
CA GLU A 7 9.71 10.49 14.63
C GLU A 7 11.18 10.53 14.15
N LYS A 8 11.42 10.84 12.88
CA LYS A 8 12.75 11.02 12.29
C LYS A 8 13.30 12.44 12.43
N GLY A 9 12.59 13.35 13.11
CA GLY A 9 13.02 14.73 13.34
C GLY A 9 12.90 15.63 12.11
N GLN A 10 12.12 15.24 11.10
CA GLN A 10 11.85 16.11 9.95
C GLN A 10 10.68 17.04 10.26
N GLU A 11 10.89 18.35 10.05
CA GLU A 11 9.80 19.32 10.02
C GLU A 11 9.12 19.25 8.65
N ILE A 12 7.91 18.69 8.65
CA ILE A 12 7.07 18.59 7.45
C ILE A 12 5.61 18.73 7.87
N THR A 13 4.82 19.45 7.08
CA THR A 13 3.39 19.61 7.34
C THR A 13 2.58 18.45 6.78
N LEU A 14 1.36 18.26 7.31
CA LEU A 14 0.42 17.29 6.75
C LEU A 14 0.06 17.61 5.29
N HIS A 15 -0.01 18.89 4.93
CA HIS A 15 -0.31 19.33 3.57
C HIS A 15 0.81 18.93 2.60
N GLU A 16 2.07 19.18 2.95
CA GLU A 16 3.21 18.78 2.12
C GLU A 16 3.29 17.27 1.91
N ILE A 17 2.95 16.47 2.92
CA ILE A 17 2.87 15.00 2.76
C ILE A 17 1.74 14.61 1.82
N PHE A 18 0.57 15.25 1.95
CA PHE A 18 -0.57 14.95 1.09
C PHE A 18 -0.22 15.25 -0.37
N GLU A 19 0.30 16.43 -0.68
CA GLU A 19 0.73 16.81 -2.04
C GLU A 19 1.78 15.83 -2.57
N ASN A 20 2.78 15.49 -1.76
CA ASN A 20 3.83 14.55 -2.18
C ASN A 20 3.29 13.14 -2.49
N ILE A 21 2.31 12.66 -1.72
CA ILE A 21 1.67 11.36 -1.98
C ILE A 21 0.81 11.45 -3.25
N ALA A 22 0.00 12.50 -3.38
CA ALA A 22 -0.88 12.69 -4.53
C ALA A 22 -0.10 12.82 -5.85
N ASP A 23 0.98 13.60 -5.85
CA ASP A 23 1.84 13.78 -7.02
C ASP A 23 2.49 12.46 -7.45
N ARG A 24 2.98 11.68 -6.48
CA ARG A 24 3.58 10.37 -6.76
C ARG A 24 2.54 9.39 -7.30
N ASP A 25 1.36 9.33 -6.70
CA ASP A 25 0.28 8.44 -7.15
C ASP A 25 -0.14 8.81 -8.59
N PHE A 26 -0.21 10.11 -8.91
CA PHE A 26 -0.47 10.58 -10.27
C PHE A 26 0.64 10.16 -11.25
N GLN A 27 1.90 10.37 -10.89
CA GLN A 27 3.03 9.97 -11.74
C GLN A 27 3.08 8.45 -11.97
N ASP A 28 2.84 7.66 -10.92
CA ASP A 28 2.86 6.20 -10.98
C ASP A 28 1.69 5.64 -11.79
N THR A 29 0.50 6.25 -11.73
CA THR A 29 -0.67 5.82 -12.52
C THR A 29 -0.64 6.28 -13.98
N THR A 30 0.12 7.34 -14.31
CA THR A 30 0.14 7.93 -15.68
C THR A 30 1.40 7.61 -16.49
N ARG A 31 2.41 6.99 -15.89
CA ARG A 31 3.64 6.62 -16.62
C ARG A 31 3.39 5.60 -17.73
N THR A 32 4.06 5.79 -18.87
CA THR A 32 3.93 4.90 -20.04
C THR A 32 4.46 3.49 -19.76
N GLU A 33 5.54 3.36 -18.99
CA GLU A 33 6.17 2.08 -18.69
C GLU A 33 5.77 1.57 -17.31
N SER A 34 5.26 0.34 -17.26
CA SER A 34 4.85 -0.35 -16.02
C SER A 34 3.95 0.50 -15.10
N PRO A 35 2.84 1.09 -15.58
CA PRO A 35 1.99 1.94 -14.76
C PRO A 35 1.46 1.21 -13.52
N LEU A 36 1.20 1.96 -12.45
CA LEU A 36 0.51 1.46 -11.27
C LEU A 36 -0.95 1.18 -11.63
N VAL A 37 -1.22 -0.06 -12.02
CA VAL A 37 -2.56 -0.57 -12.33
C VAL A 37 -2.84 -1.80 -11.49
N ARG A 38 -4.12 -2.03 -11.19
CA ARG A 38 -4.57 -3.26 -10.56
C ARG A 38 -4.63 -4.36 -11.62
N ALA A 39 -3.98 -5.48 -11.38
CA ALA A 39 -4.10 -6.67 -12.24
C ALA A 39 -5.50 -7.30 -12.10
N ASP A 40 -5.96 -8.00 -13.13
CA ASP A 40 -7.30 -8.60 -13.16
C ASP A 40 -7.53 -9.66 -12.08
N ASP A 41 -6.46 -10.35 -11.67
CA ASP A 41 -6.44 -11.37 -10.62
C ASP A 41 -6.01 -10.82 -9.25
N ALA A 42 -5.80 -9.51 -9.13
CA ALA A 42 -5.33 -8.91 -7.89
C ALA A 42 -6.37 -9.00 -6.77
N VAL A 43 -5.94 -9.48 -5.61
CA VAL A 43 -6.74 -9.45 -4.37
C VAL A 43 -6.55 -8.09 -3.69
N ILE A 44 -7.65 -7.38 -3.45
CA ILE A 44 -7.63 -6.09 -2.75
C ILE A 44 -7.44 -6.32 -1.26
N LEU A 45 -6.42 -5.69 -0.69
CA LEU A 45 -6.18 -5.61 0.74
C LEU A 45 -6.28 -4.14 1.17
N ASP A 46 -7.42 -3.75 1.73
CA ASP A 46 -7.56 -2.48 2.43
C ASP A 46 -7.08 -2.65 3.87
N ASN A 47 -5.95 -2.03 4.20
CA ASN A 47 -5.34 -2.10 5.52
C ASN A 47 -5.59 -0.84 6.38
N THR A 48 -6.50 0.05 5.97
CA THR A 48 -6.76 1.32 6.66
C THR A 48 -7.01 1.15 8.16
N ASN A 49 -7.67 0.05 8.54
CA ASN A 49 -8.05 -0.26 9.93
C ASN A 49 -7.43 -1.56 10.46
N LEU A 50 -6.38 -2.08 9.80
CA LEU A 50 -5.73 -3.32 10.22
C LEU A 50 -4.44 -3.02 10.98
N SER A 51 -4.18 -3.81 12.02
CA SER A 51 -2.84 -3.85 12.62
C SER A 51 -1.85 -4.55 11.68
N PRO A 52 -0.54 -4.31 11.83
CA PRO A 52 0.48 -4.99 11.02
C PRO A 52 0.38 -6.52 11.06
N GLN A 53 0.01 -7.10 12.22
CA GLN A 53 -0.19 -8.54 12.36
C GLN A 53 -1.41 -9.02 11.56
N GLN A 54 -2.54 -8.33 11.67
CA GLN A 54 -3.75 -8.68 10.91
C GLN A 54 -3.54 -8.55 9.40
N GLN A 55 -2.81 -7.52 8.97
CA GLN A 55 -2.43 -7.35 7.57
C GLN A 55 -1.57 -8.53 7.07
N LEU A 56 -0.60 -8.97 7.88
CA LEU A 56 0.25 -10.11 7.57
C LEU A 56 -0.56 -11.41 7.50
N ASP A 57 -1.42 -11.66 8.48
CA ASP A 57 -2.24 -12.86 8.55
C ASP A 57 -3.18 -12.96 7.33
N PHE A 58 -3.79 -11.84 6.93
CA PHE A 58 -4.59 -11.78 5.70
C PHE A 58 -3.77 -12.17 4.46
N ALA A 59 -2.57 -11.60 4.31
CA ALA A 59 -1.72 -11.89 3.16
C ALA A 59 -1.30 -13.36 3.13
N LEU A 60 -0.89 -13.93 4.27
CA LEU A 60 -0.52 -15.33 4.39
C LEU A 60 -1.69 -16.27 4.09
N GLN A 61 -2.89 -15.96 4.57
CA GLN A 61 -4.08 -16.75 4.30
C GLN A 61 -4.37 -16.83 2.78
N LYS A 62 -4.33 -15.67 2.09
CA LYS A 62 -4.57 -15.63 0.63
C LYS A 62 -3.50 -16.38 -0.15
N VAL A 63 -2.23 -16.20 0.21
CA VAL A 63 -1.11 -16.89 -0.45
C VAL A 63 -1.21 -18.40 -0.24
N ASN A 64 -1.47 -18.88 0.97
CA ASN A 64 -1.57 -20.30 1.25
C ASN A 64 -2.75 -20.95 0.52
N ALA A 65 -3.91 -20.28 0.44
CA ALA A 65 -5.06 -20.77 -0.32
C ALA A 65 -4.77 -20.90 -1.83
N LEU A 66 -3.92 -20.02 -2.38
CA LEU A 66 -3.49 -20.10 -3.78
C LEU A 66 -2.42 -21.19 -4.01
N ARG A 67 -1.61 -21.50 -3.00
CA ARG A 67 -0.54 -22.51 -3.08
C ARG A 67 -1.07 -23.94 -2.93
N ASP A 68 -2.07 -24.15 -2.08
CA ASP A 68 -2.65 -25.48 -1.80
C ASP A 68 -4.14 -25.52 -2.16
N PRO A 69 -4.50 -25.80 -3.43
CA PRO A 69 -5.89 -25.81 -3.89
C PRO A 69 -6.75 -26.99 -3.38
N LYS A 70 -6.28 -27.76 -2.37
CA LYS A 70 -6.91 -28.98 -1.86
C LYS A 70 -7.22 -29.00 -0.35
N ALA A 71 -7.20 -27.85 0.32
CA ALA A 71 -7.70 -27.74 1.70
C ALA A 71 -9.23 -27.60 1.72
#